data_AF-A0A1J5JRM4-F1
#
_entry.id   AF-A0A1J5JRM4-F1
#
_cell.length_a   1.000
_cell.length_b   1.000
_cell.length_c   1.000
_cell.angle_alpha   90.00
_cell.angle_beta   90.00
_cell.angle_gamma   90.00
#
_symmetry.space_group_name_H-M   'P 1'
#
loop_
_entity.id
_entity.type
_entity.pdbx_description
1 polymer ?
#
loop_
_entity_poly.entity_id
_entity_poly.type
_entity_poly.pdbx_seq_one_letter_code
_entity_poly.pdbx_strand_id
1 'polypeptide(L)'
;MVLAALAEEFAGLFVVPGAVMPFRSAFETGRMFQPQSDLASAAYTEAGFAFHAHLSGEFPDHIAVMLAFVSQTLAHEAAALTAGDHAAATLWQQRRVRFLLRQIGPWAIGWCRRAGGAARHPFYRAILGLTEQVIWSDICEVADQATLKRLVTANRRPLMRQKTDPDFRKASGL
;
A
#
# COMPACT_ATOMS: atom_id res chain seq x y z
N MET A 1 2.95 -28.67 -8.89
CA MET A 1 2.35 -28.53 -7.55
C MET A 1 1.92 -27.07 -7.35
N VAL A 2 0.68 -26.80 -6.92
CA VAL A 2 0.09 -25.45 -6.90
C VAL A 2 0.91 -24.44 -6.08
N LEU A 3 1.44 -24.85 -4.92
CA LEU A 3 2.24 -23.98 -4.06
C LEU A 3 3.52 -23.47 -4.74
N ALA A 4 4.21 -24.33 -5.50
CA ALA A 4 5.42 -23.92 -6.22
C ALA A 4 5.10 -22.88 -7.30
N ALA A 5 3.99 -23.04 -8.02
CA ALA A 5 3.55 -22.08 -9.03
C ALA A 5 3.18 -20.72 -8.40
N LEU A 6 2.53 -20.72 -7.24
CA LEU A 6 2.23 -19.49 -6.49
C LEU A 6 3.50 -18.80 -6.00
N ALA A 7 4.47 -19.54 -5.47
CA ALA A 7 5.75 -18.98 -5.02
C ALA A 7 6.56 -18.37 -6.19
N GLU A 8 6.59 -19.06 -7.33
CA GLU A 8 7.25 -18.55 -8.53
C GLU A 8 6.61 -17.24 -9.01
N GLU A 9 5.28 -17.19 -9.08
CA GLU A 9 4.60 -15.97 -9.48
C GLU A 9 4.73 -14.86 -8.44
N PHE A 10 4.68 -15.16 -7.15
CA PHE A 10 4.93 -14.17 -6.10
C PHE A 10 6.27 -13.46 -6.33
N ALA A 11 7.33 -14.24 -6.56
CA ALA A 11 8.65 -13.70 -6.83
C ALA A 11 8.65 -12.83 -8.09
N GLY A 12 8.06 -13.33 -9.19
CA GLY A 12 7.96 -12.61 -10.45
C GLY A 12 7.12 -11.32 -10.39
N LEU A 13 6.07 -11.31 -9.56
CA LEU A 13 5.10 -10.23 -9.51
C LEU A 13 5.49 -9.11 -8.54
N PHE A 14 6.19 -9.43 -7.45
CA PHE A 14 6.44 -8.48 -6.35
C PHE A 14 7.91 -8.35 -5.91
N VAL A 15 8.81 -9.27 -6.26
CA VAL A 15 10.15 -9.33 -5.65
C VAL A 15 11.26 -8.98 -6.64
N VAL A 16 11.24 -9.56 -7.83
CA VAL A 16 12.37 -9.45 -8.78
C VAL A 16 12.43 -8.09 -9.48
N PRO A 17 13.60 -7.65 -9.98
CA PRO A 17 13.69 -6.44 -10.80
C PRO A 17 12.70 -6.44 -11.97
N GLY A 18 11.98 -5.34 -12.16
CA GLY A 18 10.92 -5.23 -13.17
C GLY A 18 9.53 -5.71 -12.71
N ALA A 19 9.42 -6.25 -11.50
CA ALA A 19 8.14 -6.56 -10.84
C ALA A 19 7.28 -5.31 -10.58
N VAL A 20 6.01 -5.52 -10.28
CA VAL A 20 5.08 -4.46 -9.85
C VAL A 20 5.24 -4.26 -8.34
N MET A 21 6.33 -3.58 -7.97
CA MET A 21 6.75 -3.42 -6.58
C MET A 21 5.62 -2.91 -5.67
N PRO A 22 5.34 -3.59 -4.53
CA PRO A 22 4.22 -3.31 -3.63
C PRO A 22 4.45 -2.10 -2.69
N PHE A 23 5.17 -1.07 -3.14
CA PHE A 23 5.52 0.10 -2.34
C PHE A 23 4.98 1.37 -2.97
N ARG A 24 4.46 2.28 -2.14
CA ARG A 24 3.97 3.58 -2.61
C ARG A 24 5.07 4.39 -3.28
N SER A 25 6.23 4.48 -2.65
CA SER A 25 7.43 5.17 -3.15
C SER A 25 7.79 4.65 -4.54
N ALA A 26 7.85 3.32 -4.71
CA ALA A 26 8.16 2.71 -6.00
C ALA A 26 7.10 3.01 -7.05
N PHE A 27 5.81 2.97 -6.69
CA PHE A 27 4.73 3.28 -7.62
C PHE A 27 4.73 4.74 -8.08
N GLU A 28 4.94 5.69 -7.15
CA GLU A 28 4.87 7.11 -7.42
C GLU A 28 6.14 7.68 -8.06
N THR A 29 7.31 7.16 -7.70
CA THR A 29 8.62 7.74 -8.07
C THR A 29 9.52 6.80 -8.86
N GLY A 30 9.18 5.51 -8.91
CA GLY A 30 10.05 4.46 -9.44
C GLY A 30 11.14 4.01 -8.45
N ARG A 31 11.26 4.60 -7.26
CA ARG A 31 12.30 4.24 -6.26
C ARG A 31 11.66 3.88 -4.92
N MET A 32 12.21 2.88 -4.25
CA MET A 32 11.82 2.52 -2.88
C MET A 32 12.46 3.46 -1.85
N PHE A 33 11.94 3.46 -0.63
CA PHE A 33 12.50 4.20 0.50
C PHE A 33 12.68 5.70 0.20
N GLN A 34 11.56 6.34 -0.12
CA GLN A 34 11.46 7.76 -0.48
C GLN A 34 10.58 8.47 0.56
N PRO A 35 10.34 9.79 0.47
CA PRO A 35 9.54 10.52 1.47
C PRO A 35 8.15 9.92 1.74
N GLN A 36 7.58 9.13 0.83
CA GLN A 36 6.36 8.34 1.05
C GLN A 36 6.48 7.36 2.23
N SER A 37 7.65 6.76 2.42
CA SER A 37 7.97 5.88 3.55
C SER A 37 7.94 6.67 4.86
N ASP A 38 8.54 7.86 4.90
CA ASP A 38 8.52 8.73 6.08
C ASP A 38 7.10 9.19 6.43
N LEU A 39 6.30 9.54 5.42
CA LEU A 39 4.89 9.92 5.61
C LEU A 39 4.04 8.78 6.19
N ALA A 40 4.29 7.54 5.79
CA ALA A 40 3.63 6.38 6.37
C ALA A 40 4.08 6.16 7.83
N SER A 41 5.39 6.21 8.09
CA SER A 41 5.96 6.06 9.43
C SER A 41 5.46 7.14 10.41
N ALA A 42 5.34 8.38 9.95
CA ALA A 42 4.80 9.49 10.75
C ALA A 42 3.33 9.23 11.16
N ALA A 43 2.52 8.67 10.26
CA ALA A 43 1.13 8.31 10.58
C ALA A 43 1.04 7.15 11.58
N TYR A 44 1.95 6.18 11.50
CA TYR A 44 2.04 5.10 12.50
C TYR A 44 2.40 5.68 13.86
N THR A 45 3.42 6.53 13.91
CA THR A 45 3.88 7.19 15.14
C THR A 45 2.80 8.06 15.77
N GLU A 46 2.07 8.85 14.98
CA GLU A 46 0.94 9.68 15.45
C GLU A 46 -0.15 8.83 16.12
N ALA A 47 -0.32 7.60 15.66
CA ALA A 47 -1.28 6.65 16.19
C ALA A 47 -0.72 5.79 17.35
N GLY A 48 0.53 6.01 17.76
CA GLY A 48 1.18 5.26 18.84
C GLY A 48 1.78 3.91 18.41
N PHE A 49 1.98 3.69 17.11
CA PHE A 49 2.62 2.51 16.56
C PHE A 49 4.05 2.80 16.11
N ALA A 50 4.88 1.76 16.06
CA ALA A 50 6.22 1.80 15.49
C ALA A 50 6.35 0.74 14.39
N PHE A 51 6.98 1.12 13.28
CA PHE A 51 7.37 0.18 12.24
C PHE A 51 8.73 -0.44 12.59
N HIS A 52 8.81 -1.77 12.55
CA HIS A 52 10.04 -2.51 12.74
C HIS A 52 10.24 -3.45 11.56
N ALA A 53 11.27 -3.18 10.76
CA ALA A 53 11.68 -4.08 9.69
C ALA A 53 12.31 -5.34 10.28
N HIS A 54 11.84 -6.50 9.86
CA HIS A 54 12.41 -7.80 10.20
C HIS A 54 13.44 -8.25 9.16
N LEU A 55 13.25 -7.85 7.91
CA LEU A 55 14.10 -8.21 6.78
C LEU A 55 14.55 -6.96 6.01
N SER A 56 15.70 -7.09 5.34
CA SER A 56 16.17 -6.04 4.41
C SER A 56 15.17 -5.84 3.27
N GLY A 57 14.85 -4.59 2.96
CA GLY A 57 13.90 -4.24 1.91
C GLY A 57 12.45 -4.09 2.38
N GLU A 58 12.17 -4.25 3.68
CA GLU A 58 10.88 -3.90 4.26
C GLU A 58 10.84 -2.39 4.56
N PHE A 59 9.82 -1.72 4.04
CA PHE A 59 9.61 -0.28 4.21
C PHE A 59 8.19 0.00 4.69
N PRO A 60 7.97 1.08 5.47
CA PRO A 60 6.68 1.39 6.06
C PRO A 60 5.58 1.66 5.03
N ASP A 61 5.94 1.98 3.78
CA ASP A 61 5.02 2.24 2.69
C ASP A 61 4.70 1.02 1.80
N HIS A 62 5.04 -0.17 2.27
CA HIS A 62 4.58 -1.42 1.67
C HIS A 62 3.07 -1.58 1.85
N ILE A 63 2.34 -2.00 0.81
CA ILE A 63 0.86 -2.08 0.85
C ILE A 63 0.36 -2.99 1.99
N ALA A 64 1.00 -4.14 2.22
CA ALA A 64 0.58 -5.03 3.30
C ALA A 64 0.77 -4.39 4.69
N VAL A 65 1.82 -3.59 4.88
CA VAL A 65 2.09 -2.88 6.15
C VAL A 65 1.06 -1.77 6.33
N MET A 66 0.76 -1.01 5.28
CA MET A 66 -0.27 0.02 5.30
C MET A 66 -1.66 -0.55 5.60
N LEU A 67 -2.02 -1.69 5.01
CA LEU A 67 -3.31 -2.36 5.27
C LEU A 67 -3.39 -2.97 6.67
N ALA A 68 -2.27 -3.51 7.18
CA ALA A 68 -2.19 -3.95 8.57
C ALA A 68 -2.44 -2.78 9.54
N PHE A 69 -1.86 -1.61 9.26
CA PHE A 69 -2.14 -0.41 10.05
C PHE A 69 -3.62 -0.01 10.00
N VAL A 70 -4.27 -0.03 8.83
CA VAL A 70 -5.72 0.23 8.73
C VAL A 70 -6.53 -0.77 9.58
N SER A 71 -6.20 -2.06 9.51
CA SER A 71 -6.83 -3.08 10.35
C SER A 71 -6.71 -2.78 11.84
N GLN A 72 -5.52 -2.35 12.29
CA GLN A 72 -5.31 -1.97 13.70
C GLN A 72 -6.15 -0.75 14.08
N THR A 73 -6.24 0.28 13.22
CA THR A 73 -7.09 1.45 13.50
C THR A 73 -8.57 1.09 13.64
N LEU A 74 -9.07 0.16 12.81
CA LEU A 74 -10.43 -0.36 12.90
C LEU A 74 -10.66 -1.14 14.20
N ALA A 75 -9.70 -1.96 14.62
CA ALA A 75 -9.79 -2.71 15.87
C ALA A 75 -9.86 -1.77 17.08
N HIS A 76 -9.07 -0.70 17.10
CA HIS A 76 -9.14 0.32 18.15
C HIS A 76 -10.45 1.13 18.13
N GLU A 77 -10.95 1.48 16.95
CA GLU A 77 -12.26 2.13 16.77
C GLU A 77 -13.37 1.25 17.36
N ALA A 78 -13.40 -0.04 17.02
CA ALA A 78 -14.38 -1.00 17.51
C ALA A 78 -14.30 -1.22 19.04
N ALA A 79 -13.08 -1.29 19.60
CA ALA A 79 -12.88 -1.42 21.03
C ALA A 79 -13.42 -0.20 21.80
N ALA A 80 -13.15 1.01 21.29
CA ALA A 80 -13.67 2.25 21.87
C ALA A 80 -15.20 2.30 21.84
N LEU A 81 -15.82 1.91 20.71
CA LEU A 81 -17.28 1.80 20.59
C LEU A 81 -17.87 0.80 21.59
N THR A 82 -17.23 -0.36 21.75
CA THR A 82 -17.67 -1.40 22.71
C THR A 82 -17.60 -0.90 24.15
N ALA A 83 -16.62 -0.05 24.46
CA ALA A 83 -16.48 0.58 25.78
C ALA A 83 -17.39 1.81 25.99
N GLY A 84 -18.14 2.24 24.97
CA GLY A 84 -18.96 3.46 25.02
C GLY A 84 -18.15 4.76 24.89
N ASP A 85 -16.85 4.69 24.57
CA ASP A 85 -15.99 5.86 24.38
C ASP A 85 -16.10 6.36 22.93
N HIS A 86 -17.18 7.08 22.66
CA HIS A 86 -17.45 7.66 21.33
C HIS A 86 -16.40 8.69 20.90
N ALA A 87 -15.72 9.36 21.84
CA ALA A 87 -14.69 10.34 21.53
C ALA A 87 -13.43 9.65 20.98
N ALA A 88 -12.97 8.59 21.65
CA ALA A 88 -11.86 7.78 21.17
C ALA A 88 -12.18 7.09 19.85
N ALA A 89 -13.39 6.55 19.68
CA ALA A 89 -13.83 5.95 18.41
C ALA A 89 -13.74 6.95 17.26
N THR A 90 -14.25 8.18 17.46
CA THR A 90 -14.18 9.26 16.47
C THR A 90 -12.74 9.61 16.12
N LEU A 91 -11.83 9.66 17.10
CA LEU A 91 -10.41 9.93 16.86
C LEU A 91 -9.76 8.84 15.99
N TRP A 92 -10.05 7.56 16.27
CA TRP A 92 -9.54 6.44 15.47
C TRP A 92 -10.09 6.46 14.05
N GLN A 93 -11.38 6.74 13.90
CA GLN A 93 -12.01 6.92 12.59
C GLN A 93 -11.32 8.04 11.80
N GLN A 94 -11.08 9.20 12.40
CA GLN A 94 -10.41 10.33 11.72
C GLN A 94 -8.99 9.99 11.28
N ARG A 95 -8.22 9.28 12.13
CA ARG A 95 -6.88 8.79 11.79
C ARG A 95 -6.93 7.83 10.59
N ARG A 96 -7.85 6.87 10.62
CA ARG A 96 -8.07 5.89 9.54
C ARG A 96 -8.44 6.59 8.22
N VAL A 97 -9.43 7.49 8.24
CA VAL A 97 -9.89 8.23 7.06
C VAL A 97 -8.74 9.05 6.47
N ARG A 98 -7.99 9.77 7.30
CA ARG A 98 -6.83 10.55 6.84
C ARG A 98 -5.77 9.65 6.21
N PHE A 99 -5.48 8.49 6.80
CA PHE A 99 -4.51 7.54 6.26
C PHE A 99 -4.98 6.94 4.93
N LEU A 100 -6.24 6.48 4.86
CA LEU A 100 -6.84 5.97 3.63
C LEU A 100 -6.77 6.99 2.49
N LEU A 101 -7.17 8.23 2.72
CA LEU A 101 -7.23 9.24 1.66
C LEU A 101 -5.87 9.80 1.25
N ARG A 102 -4.89 9.83 2.15
CA ARG A 102 -3.57 10.45 1.90
C ARG A 102 -2.45 9.47 1.60
N GLN A 103 -2.48 8.28 2.20
CA GLN A 103 -1.40 7.29 2.12
C GLN A 103 -1.73 6.11 1.20
N ILE A 104 -2.98 5.64 1.18
CA ILE A 104 -3.40 4.48 0.36
C ILE A 104 -4.04 4.93 -0.96
N GLY A 105 -5.05 5.77 -0.87
CA GLY A 105 -5.94 6.16 -1.97
C GLY A 105 -5.24 6.67 -3.23
N PRO A 106 -4.15 7.46 -3.17
CA PRO A 106 -3.50 8.00 -4.37
C PRO A 106 -2.88 6.96 -5.30
N TRP A 107 -2.62 5.74 -4.84
CA TRP A 107 -1.79 4.77 -5.57
C TRP A 107 -2.28 3.32 -5.52
N ALA A 108 -2.85 2.87 -4.40
CA ALA A 108 -3.06 1.45 -4.14
C ALA A 108 -4.02 0.80 -5.13
N ILE A 109 -5.05 1.52 -5.59
CA ILE A 109 -6.04 1.02 -6.56
C ILE A 109 -5.37 0.83 -7.92
N GLY A 110 -4.60 1.82 -8.37
CA GLY A 110 -3.85 1.75 -9.62
C GLY A 110 -2.75 0.70 -9.58
N TRP A 111 -2.15 0.47 -8.41
CA TRP A 111 -1.21 -0.63 -8.17
C TRP A 111 -1.92 -1.99 -8.27
N CYS A 112 -3.06 -2.19 -7.59
CA CYS A 112 -3.83 -3.44 -7.66
C CYS A 112 -4.22 -3.80 -9.09
N ARG A 113 -4.73 -2.84 -9.87
CA ARG A 113 -5.07 -3.05 -11.29
C ARG A 113 -3.88 -3.49 -12.12
N ARG A 114 -2.72 -2.87 -11.90
CA ARG A 114 -1.50 -3.19 -12.66
C ARG A 114 -0.92 -4.54 -12.29
N ALA A 115 -0.78 -4.81 -11.00
CA ALA A 115 -0.33 -6.11 -10.52
C ALA A 115 -1.32 -7.21 -10.97
N GLY A 116 -2.62 -6.95 -10.94
CA GLY A 116 -3.66 -7.89 -11.38
C GLY A 116 -3.62 -8.15 -12.88
N GLY A 117 -3.30 -7.13 -13.69
CA GLY A 117 -3.07 -7.26 -15.13
C GLY A 117 -1.77 -8.00 -15.49
N ALA A 118 -0.75 -7.92 -14.63
CA ALA A 118 0.49 -8.67 -14.76
C ALA A 118 0.40 -10.11 -14.20
N ALA A 119 -0.60 -10.39 -13.37
CA ALA A 119 -0.82 -11.71 -12.78
C ALA A 119 -1.26 -12.74 -13.83
N ARG A 120 -0.50 -13.83 -13.91
CA ARG A 120 -0.72 -15.02 -14.72
C ARG A 120 -1.64 -16.02 -14.01
N HIS A 121 -1.48 -16.26 -12.70
CA HIS A 121 -2.35 -17.19 -11.98
C HIS A 121 -3.64 -16.49 -11.50
N PRO A 122 -4.79 -17.19 -11.57
CA PRO A 122 -6.07 -16.64 -11.11
C PRO A 122 -6.08 -16.18 -9.65
N PHE A 123 -5.28 -16.83 -8.80
CA PHE A 123 -5.16 -16.48 -7.37
C PHE A 123 -4.76 -15.02 -7.14
N TYR A 124 -3.62 -14.58 -7.70
CA TYR A 124 -3.16 -13.21 -7.50
C TYR A 124 -4.08 -12.20 -8.17
N ARG A 125 -4.64 -12.53 -9.34
CA ARG A 125 -5.66 -11.70 -9.99
C ARG A 125 -6.89 -11.48 -9.09
N ALA A 126 -7.39 -12.55 -8.46
CA ALA A 126 -8.54 -12.49 -7.58
C ALA A 126 -8.24 -11.71 -6.28
N ILE A 127 -7.10 -11.99 -5.62
CA ILE A 127 -6.67 -11.26 -4.42
C ILE A 127 -6.54 -9.77 -4.71
N LEU A 128 -5.85 -9.39 -5.80
CA LEU A 128 -5.64 -7.98 -6.14
C LEU A 128 -6.94 -7.28 -6.53
N GLY A 129 -7.84 -7.97 -7.24
CA GLY A 129 -9.16 -7.46 -7.55
C GLY A 129 -10.03 -7.24 -6.30
N LEU A 130 -9.98 -8.18 -5.35
CA LEU A 130 -10.66 -8.03 -4.06
C LEU A 130 -10.08 -6.87 -3.25
N THR A 131 -8.76 -6.79 -3.13
CA THR A 131 -8.07 -5.69 -2.42
C THR A 131 -8.43 -4.34 -3.03
N GLU A 132 -8.46 -4.22 -4.36
CA GLU A 132 -8.89 -3.00 -5.05
C GLU A 132 -10.30 -2.58 -4.65
N GLN A 133 -11.25 -3.53 -4.69
CA GLN A 133 -12.67 -3.26 -4.41
C GLN A 133 -12.88 -2.85 -2.96
N VAL A 134 -12.25 -3.55 -2.01
CA VAL A 134 -12.35 -3.22 -0.58
C VAL A 134 -11.81 -1.82 -0.31
N ILE A 135 -10.59 -1.51 -0.79
CA ILE A 135 -10.00 -0.18 -0.60
C ILE A 135 -10.87 0.91 -1.23
N TRP A 136 -11.41 0.66 -2.43
CA TRP A 136 -12.24 1.65 -3.11
C TRP A 136 -13.58 1.87 -2.41
N SER A 137 -14.21 0.80 -1.90
CA SER A 137 -15.44 0.88 -1.11
C SER A 137 -15.25 1.77 0.11
N ASP A 138 -14.22 1.50 0.92
CA ASP A 138 -13.88 2.30 2.11
C ASP A 138 -13.64 3.78 1.77
N ILE A 139 -12.96 4.05 0.65
CA ILE A 139 -12.73 5.42 0.19
C ILE A 139 -14.03 6.10 -0.23
N CYS A 140 -14.92 5.40 -0.95
CA CYS A 140 -16.21 5.95 -1.38
C CYS A 140 -17.14 6.31 -0.22
N GLU A 141 -17.05 5.60 0.90
CA GLU A 141 -17.83 5.90 2.10
C GLU A 141 -17.40 7.21 2.79
N VAL A 142 -16.12 7.58 2.68
CA VAL A 142 -15.53 8.66 3.49
C VAL A 142 -15.05 9.87 2.68
N ALA A 143 -14.93 9.75 1.36
CA ALA A 143 -14.45 10.81 0.48
C ALA A 143 -15.59 11.62 -0.15
N ASP A 144 -15.39 12.93 -0.25
CA ASP A 144 -16.26 13.77 -1.08
C ASP A 144 -15.99 13.57 -2.59
N GLN A 145 -16.88 14.10 -3.42
CA GLN A 145 -16.81 13.91 -4.86
C GLN A 145 -15.54 14.54 -5.49
N ALA A 146 -15.04 15.64 -4.94
CA ALA A 146 -13.82 16.29 -5.40
C ALA A 146 -12.59 15.40 -5.14
N THR A 147 -12.52 14.81 -3.94
CA THR A 147 -11.49 13.86 -3.54
C THR A 147 -11.53 12.62 -4.42
N LEU A 148 -12.71 12.04 -4.64
CA LEU A 148 -12.86 10.88 -5.52
C LEU A 148 -12.34 11.15 -6.93
N LYS A 149 -12.69 12.29 -7.54
CA LYS A 149 -12.18 12.70 -8.87
C LYS A 149 -10.65 12.81 -8.90
N ARG A 150 -10.05 13.39 -7.85
CA ARG A 150 -8.60 13.51 -7.70
C ARG A 150 -7.93 12.14 -7.57
N LEU A 151 -8.49 11.24 -6.77
CA LEU A 151 -7.96 9.89 -6.56
C LEU A 151 -8.06 9.05 -7.84
N VAL A 152 -9.18 9.12 -8.57
CA VAL A 152 -9.31 8.44 -9.89
C VAL A 152 -8.22 8.89 -10.84
N THR A 153 -7.96 10.20 -10.90
CA THR A 153 -6.91 10.76 -11.75
C THR A 153 -5.52 10.29 -11.31
N ALA A 154 -5.24 10.27 -10.00
CA ALA A 154 -3.96 9.81 -9.46
C ALA A 154 -3.68 8.34 -9.80
N ASN A 155 -4.69 7.48 -9.73
CA ASN A 155 -4.56 6.05 -10.00
C ASN A 155 -4.46 5.69 -11.50
N ARG A 156 -4.62 6.66 -12.41
CA ARG A 156 -4.44 6.47 -13.87
C ARG A 156 -3.02 6.77 -14.36
N ARG A 157 -2.12 7.26 -13.50
CA ARG A 157 -0.74 7.63 -13.87
C ARG A 157 0.02 6.42 -14.44
N PRO A 158 0.97 6.56 -15.39
CA PRO A 158 1.87 5.48 -15.77
C PRO A 158 2.86 5.13 -14.64
N LEU A 159 3.40 3.91 -14.62
CA LEU A 159 4.52 3.60 -13.72
C LEU A 159 5.73 4.42 -14.15
N MET A 160 6.38 5.11 -13.21
CA MET A 160 7.69 5.66 -13.48
C MET A 160 8.68 4.50 -13.58
N ARG A 161 9.29 4.33 -14.77
CA ARG A 161 10.35 3.34 -14.94
C ARG A 161 11.50 3.70 -14.02
N GLN A 162 12.05 2.70 -13.32
CA GLN A 162 13.38 2.84 -12.74
C GLN A 162 14.33 3.25 -13.87
N LYS A 163 14.94 4.43 -13.75
CA LYS A 163 16.15 4.71 -14.51
C LYS A 163 17.19 3.74 -13.97
N THR A 164 17.54 2.74 -14.77
CA THR A 164 18.71 1.90 -14.51
C THR A 164 19.90 2.84 -14.48
N ASP A 165 20.44 3.10 -13.29
CA ASP A 165 21.69 3.84 -13.17
C ASP A 165 22.82 2.86 -13.53
N PRO A 166 23.56 3.06 -14.64
CA PRO A 166 24.65 2.17 -15.03
C PRO A 166 25.74 2.07 -13.95
N ASP A 167 25.86 3.08 -13.09
CA ASP A 167 26.90 3.13 -12.06
C ASP A 167 26.56 2.33 -10.79
N PHE A 168 25.32 1.86 -10.60
CA PHE A 168 24.99 0.99 -9.47
C PHE A 168 25.70 -0.38 -9.56
N ARG A 169 26.01 -0.85 -10.78
CA ARG A 169 26.81 -2.08 -10.97
C ARG A 169 28.26 -1.92 -10.49
N LYS A 170 28.84 -0.72 -10.53
CA LYS A 170 30.23 -0.49 -10.12
C LYS A 170 30.41 -0.42 -8.61
N ALA A 171 29.35 -0.13 -7.86
CA ALA A 171 29.42 -0.01 -6.39
C ALA A 171 29.16 -1.33 -5.64
N SER A 172 28.73 -2.40 -6.33
CA SER A 172 28.39 -3.69 -5.69
C SER A 172 29.44 -4.79 -5.82
N GLY A 173 30.63 -4.50 -6.35
CA GLY A 173 31.77 -5.44 -6.29
C GLY A 173 31.52 -6.83 -6.88
N LEU A 174 30.78 -6.91 -8.00
CA LEU A 174 30.71 -8.08 -8.88
C LEU A 174 31.29 -7.71 -10.25
#